data_AF-A0A352GL57-F1
#
_entry.id   AF-A0A352GL57-F1
#
_cell.length_a   1.000
_cell.length_b   1.000
_cell.length_c   1.000
_cell.angle_alpha   90.00
_cell.angle_beta   90.00
_cell.angle_gamma   90.00
#
_symmetry.space_group_name_H-M   'P 1'
#
loop_
_entity.id
_entity.type
_entity.pdbx_description
1 polymer ?
#
loop_
_entity_poly.entity_id
_entity_poly.type
_entity_poly.pdbx_seq_one_letter_code
_entity_poly.pdbx_strand_id
1 'polypeptide(L)'
;MAMTDDHPNSTWLRDATAIALGLTVPAMVSGRAVLQAIVATALIAVLIIAWRDRAIFARAGAAVRSRFGMIVLAAFAGMAISIPGSLDPLRSFEAWARTLAYIVGCVLFWAYLAGDARANTLCRRTFILGCAAGTALVISAQLGLTLPLQAVRNTFGAVSGAWAAAALKAYAASMSCAVPVLIWCAWHSAGKWRWLAGLAAFGAGAVIIETANKAAIAGLL
;
A
#
# COMPACT_ATOMS: atom_id res chain seq x y z
N MET A 1 22.10 -7.04 30.75
CA MET A 1 23.00 -6.73 29.62
C MET A 1 22.78 -7.81 28.57
N ALA A 2 21.75 -7.63 27.73
CA ALA A 2 21.42 -8.61 26.70
C ALA A 2 22.32 -8.33 25.49
N MET A 3 23.13 -9.32 25.10
CA MET A 3 23.87 -9.31 23.84
C MET A 3 22.88 -9.10 22.69
N THR A 4 22.93 -7.91 22.09
CA THR A 4 22.29 -7.63 20.81
C THR A 4 23.13 -8.32 19.75
N ASP A 5 22.76 -9.56 19.41
CA ASP A 5 23.22 -10.21 18.19
C ASP A 5 22.62 -9.49 16.97
N ASP A 6 23.15 -8.30 16.69
CA ASP A 6 22.92 -7.56 15.45
C ASP A 6 23.67 -8.29 14.33
N HIS A 7 23.12 -9.44 13.91
CA HIS A 7 23.59 -10.08 12.70
C HIS A 7 23.36 -9.11 11.53
N PRO A 8 24.38 -8.80 10.71
CA PRO A 8 24.24 -7.94 9.53
C PRO A 8 23.19 -8.46 8.53
N ASN A 9 22.82 -9.74 8.64
CA ASN A 9 21.75 -10.35 7.87
C ASN A 9 20.32 -9.89 8.26
N SER A 10 20.15 -9.23 9.41
CA SER A 10 18.84 -8.74 9.87
C SER A 10 18.49 -7.35 9.30
N THR A 11 19.50 -6.50 9.11
CA THR A 11 19.31 -5.11 8.67
C THR A 11 18.93 -5.00 7.20
N TRP A 12 19.54 -5.78 6.31
CA TRP A 12 19.16 -5.78 4.89
C TRP A 12 17.73 -6.28 4.68
N LEU A 13 17.29 -7.31 5.44
CA LEU A 13 15.94 -7.85 5.34
C LEU A 13 14.92 -6.82 5.79
N ARG A 14 15.20 -6.08 6.88
CA ARG A 14 14.39 -4.95 7.35
C ARG A 14 14.30 -3.87 6.28
N ASP A 15 15.43 -3.39 5.76
CA ASP A 15 15.44 -2.35 4.73
C ASP A 15 14.69 -2.78 3.45
N ALA A 16 14.91 -4.02 2.98
CA ALA A 16 14.20 -4.58 1.83
C ALA A 16 12.69 -4.69 2.07
N THR A 17 12.29 -5.08 3.28
CA THR A 17 10.88 -5.14 3.69
C THR A 17 10.25 -3.75 3.69
N ALA A 18 10.94 -2.74 4.24
CA ALA A 18 10.47 -1.36 4.23
C ALA A 18 10.32 -0.80 2.81
N ILE A 19 11.27 -1.08 1.92
CA ILE A 19 11.22 -0.71 0.51
C ILE A 19 10.03 -1.40 -0.17
N ALA A 20 9.88 -2.72 0.02
CA ALA A 20 8.78 -3.48 -0.54
C ALA A 20 7.42 -2.91 -0.08
N LEU A 21 7.26 -2.64 1.22
CA LEU A 21 6.05 -2.02 1.77
C LEU A 21 5.76 -0.66 1.15
N GLY A 22 6.75 0.22 1.02
CA GLY A 22 6.56 1.52 0.37
C GLY A 22 6.17 1.42 -1.10
N LEU A 23 6.64 0.40 -1.81
CA LEU A 23 6.33 0.16 -3.22
C LEU A 23 5.01 -0.56 -3.48
N THR A 24 4.36 -1.15 -2.46
CA THR A 24 3.11 -1.92 -2.63
C THR A 24 2.02 -1.16 -3.39
N VAL A 25 1.69 0.06 -2.95
CA VAL A 25 0.63 0.87 -3.56
C VAL A 25 1.07 1.37 -4.96
N PRO A 26 2.25 1.98 -5.14
CA PRO A 26 2.73 2.38 -6.46
C PRO A 26 2.79 1.24 -7.49
N ALA A 27 3.14 0.02 -7.07
CA ALA A 27 3.24 -1.14 -7.95
C ALA A 27 1.91 -1.54 -8.59
N MET A 28 0.78 -0.98 -8.13
CA MET A 28 -0.52 -1.13 -8.79
C MET A 28 -0.50 -0.65 -10.25
N VAL A 29 0.45 0.21 -10.63
CA VAL A 29 0.67 0.61 -12.03
C VAL A 29 0.95 -0.60 -12.95
N SER A 30 1.66 -1.61 -12.43
CA SER A 30 1.95 -2.89 -13.08
C SER A 30 0.77 -3.87 -13.02
N GLY A 31 -0.19 -3.64 -12.14
CA GLY A 31 -1.40 -4.45 -11.96
C GLY A 31 -1.50 -5.14 -10.60
N ARG A 32 -2.67 -5.74 -10.35
CA ARG A 32 -3.04 -6.37 -9.07
C ARG A 32 -2.11 -7.50 -8.65
N ALA A 33 -1.66 -8.32 -9.61
CA ALA A 33 -0.80 -9.46 -9.32
C ALA A 33 0.54 -9.02 -8.71
N VAL A 34 1.16 -7.97 -9.25
CA VAL A 34 2.43 -7.43 -8.74
C VAL A 34 2.25 -6.85 -7.35
N LEU A 35 1.19 -6.07 -7.12
CA LEU A 35 0.84 -5.56 -5.78
C LEU A 35 0.68 -6.71 -4.78
N GLN A 36 -0.11 -7.74 -5.12
CA GLN A 36 -0.36 -8.88 -4.24
C GLN A 36 0.92 -9.66 -3.94
N ALA A 37 1.79 -9.85 -4.92
CA ALA A 37 3.07 -10.51 -4.73
C ALA A 37 4.00 -9.72 -3.79
N ILE A 38 4.09 -8.41 -3.95
CA ILE A 38 4.90 -7.55 -3.06
C ILE A 38 4.33 -7.57 -1.64
N VAL A 39 3.00 -7.43 -1.49
CA VAL A 39 2.34 -7.47 -0.17
C VAL A 39 2.56 -8.82 0.51
N ALA A 40 2.39 -9.93 -0.21
CA ALA A 40 2.60 -11.28 0.33
C ALA A 40 4.05 -11.50 0.76
N THR A 41 5.01 -11.07 -0.07
CA THR A 41 6.44 -11.17 0.23
C THR A 41 6.81 -10.31 1.45
N ALA A 42 6.31 -9.08 1.51
CA ALA A 42 6.50 -8.20 2.65
C ALA A 42 5.87 -8.77 3.94
N LEU A 43 4.70 -9.41 3.85
CA LEU A 43 4.07 -10.09 4.98
C LEU A 43 4.92 -11.24 5.50
N ILE A 44 5.41 -12.11 4.61
CA ILE A 44 6.30 -13.20 4.98
C ILE A 44 7.57 -12.65 5.65
N ALA A 45 8.19 -11.61 5.08
CA ALA A 45 9.38 -11.00 5.66
C ALA A 45 9.11 -10.38 7.04
N VAL A 46 7.99 -9.65 7.22
CA VAL A 46 7.59 -9.12 8.53
C VAL A 46 7.33 -10.23 9.53
N LEU A 47 6.71 -11.35 9.14
CA LEU A 47 6.50 -12.49 10.04
C LEU A 47 7.83 -13.11 10.49
N ILE A 48 8.79 -13.28 9.57
CA ILE A 48 10.14 -13.75 9.89
C ILE A 48 10.82 -12.79 10.88
N ILE A 49 10.75 -11.48 10.62
CA ILE A 49 11.32 -10.45 11.52
C ILE A 49 10.62 -10.46 12.88
N ALA A 50 9.28 -10.51 12.92
CA ALA A 50 8.48 -10.52 14.14
C ALA A 50 8.66 -11.79 14.97
N TRP A 51 8.98 -12.92 14.33
CA TRP A 51 9.31 -14.14 15.05
C TRP A 51 10.62 -14.01 15.84
N ARG A 52 11.61 -13.29 15.28
CA ARG A 52 12.88 -12.98 15.95
C ARG A 52 12.75 -11.83 16.94
N ASP A 53 11.96 -10.80 16.59
CA ASP A 53 11.70 -9.62 17.41
C ASP A 53 10.25 -9.64 17.93
N ARG A 54 10.07 -10.29 19.08
CA ARG A 54 8.75 -10.44 19.73
C ARG A 54 8.13 -9.09 20.13
N ALA A 55 8.90 -8.00 20.17
CA ALA A 55 8.35 -6.67 20.44
C ALA A 55 7.40 -6.21 19.32
N ILE A 56 7.54 -6.71 18.09
CA ILE A 56 6.59 -6.44 16.99
C ILE A 56 5.22 -7.06 17.32
N PHE A 57 5.18 -8.33 17.72
CA PHE A 57 3.93 -8.98 18.12
C PHE A 57 3.32 -8.34 19.38
N ALA A 58 4.15 -7.94 20.34
CA ALA A 58 3.68 -7.24 21.53
C ALA A 58 2.98 -5.92 21.17
N ARG A 59 3.57 -5.13 20.25
CA ARG A 59 2.98 -3.86 19.78
C ARG A 59 1.73 -4.06 18.94
N ALA A 60 1.73 -5.05 18.05
CA ALA A 60 0.52 -5.44 17.31
C ALA A 60 -0.61 -5.85 18.27
N GLY A 61 -0.31 -6.69 19.26
CA GLY A 61 -1.28 -7.11 20.27
C GLY A 61 -1.78 -5.97 21.15
N ALA A 62 -0.93 -4.98 21.46
CA ALA A 62 -1.33 -3.78 22.18
C ALA A 62 -2.26 -2.88 21.34
N ALA A 63 -2.00 -2.76 20.03
CA ALA A 63 -2.87 -2.00 19.12
C ALA A 63 -4.27 -2.62 19.02
N VAL A 64 -4.37 -3.95 18.92
CA VAL A 64 -5.65 -4.66 18.93
C VAL A 64 -6.42 -4.44 20.23
N ARG A 65 -5.72 -4.45 21.37
CA ARG A 65 -6.31 -4.22 22.71
C ARG A 65 -6.58 -2.74 23.02
N SER A 66 -6.23 -1.81 22.14
CA SER A 66 -6.55 -0.40 22.32
C SER A 66 -8.05 -0.16 22.23
N ARG A 67 -8.55 0.95 22.79
CA ARG A 67 -9.99 1.32 22.71
C ARG A 67 -10.48 1.33 21.26
N PHE A 68 -9.68 1.89 20.36
CA PHE A 68 -9.99 1.93 18.93
C PHE A 68 -9.97 0.53 18.31
N GLY A 69 -8.95 -0.28 18.61
CA GLY A 69 -8.87 -1.66 18.13
C GLY A 69 -10.07 -2.52 18.57
N MET A 70 -10.51 -2.36 19.81
CA MET A 70 -11.70 -3.03 20.34
C MET A 70 -12.99 -2.55 19.68
N ILE A 71 -13.13 -1.25 19.39
CA ILE A 71 -14.28 -0.72 18.64
C ILE A 71 -14.32 -1.31 17.23
N VAL A 72 -13.18 -1.33 16.52
CA VAL A 72 -13.09 -1.93 15.19
C VAL A 72 -13.43 -3.41 15.23
N LEU A 73 -12.90 -4.14 16.21
CA LEU A 73 -13.19 -5.58 16.38
C LEU A 73 -14.66 -5.82 16.71
N ALA A 74 -15.28 -5.00 17.56
CA ALA A 74 -16.69 -5.09 17.90
C ALA A 74 -17.59 -4.77 16.70
N ALA A 75 -17.25 -3.74 15.91
CA ALA A 75 -17.95 -3.42 14.68
C ALA A 75 -17.81 -4.55 13.65
N PHE A 76 -16.62 -5.14 13.52
CA PHE A 76 -16.36 -6.28 12.65
C PHE A 76 -17.17 -7.50 13.11
N ALA A 77 -17.16 -7.83 14.39
CA ALA A 77 -17.94 -8.94 14.95
C ALA A 77 -19.46 -8.71 14.80
N GLY A 78 -19.94 -7.50 15.06
CA GLY A 78 -21.35 -7.14 14.91
C GLY A 78 -21.84 -7.26 13.47
N MET A 79 -21.02 -6.83 12.50
CA MET A 79 -21.33 -7.01 11.09
C MET A 79 -21.22 -8.48 10.64
N ALA A 80 -20.36 -9.30 11.26
CA ALA A 80 -20.27 -10.73 10.96
C ALA A 80 -21.56 -11.52 11.32
N ILE A 81 -22.39 -11.01 12.24
CA ILE A 81 -23.70 -11.59 12.58
C ILE A 81 -24.65 -11.60 11.37
N SER A 82 -24.42 -10.74 10.36
CA SER A 82 -25.22 -10.72 9.13
C SER A 82 -24.88 -11.83 8.13
N ILE A 83 -23.78 -12.58 8.32
CA ILE A 83 -23.32 -13.62 7.39
C ILE A 83 -24.34 -14.75 7.18
N PRO A 84 -25.02 -15.31 8.22
CA PRO A 84 -26.02 -16.37 8.04
C PRO A 84 -27.26 -15.90 7.29
N GLY A 85 -27.55 -14.59 7.29
CA GLY A 85 -28.68 -13.99 6.57
C GLY A 85 -28.38 -13.62 5.11
N SER A 86 -27.17 -13.90 4.63
CA SER A 86 -26.76 -13.62 3.25
C SER A 86 -27.31 -14.67 2.28
N LEU A 87 -27.61 -14.25 1.05
CA LEU A 87 -28.01 -15.13 -0.04
C LEU A 87 -26.91 -16.15 -0.42
N ASP A 88 -25.64 -15.81 -0.16
CA ASP A 88 -24.47 -16.69 -0.35
C ASP A 88 -23.54 -16.64 0.88
N PRO A 89 -23.84 -17.39 1.96
CA PRO A 89 -23.09 -17.31 3.22
C PRO A 89 -21.60 -17.64 3.08
N LEU A 90 -21.25 -18.60 2.21
CA LEU A 90 -19.86 -19.00 1.94
C LEU A 90 -19.05 -17.86 1.30
N ARG A 91 -19.62 -17.18 0.30
CA ARG A 91 -18.96 -16.07 -0.39
C ARG A 91 -18.81 -14.85 0.52
N SER A 92 -19.82 -14.59 1.36
CA SER A 92 -19.73 -13.59 2.42
C SER A 92 -18.62 -13.94 3.40
N PHE A 93 -18.56 -15.17 3.91
CA PHE A 93 -17.50 -15.60 4.83
C PHE A 93 -16.10 -15.45 4.24
N GLU A 94 -15.89 -15.82 2.97
CA GLU A 94 -14.60 -15.65 2.29
C GLU A 94 -14.17 -14.17 2.19
N ALA A 95 -15.10 -13.27 1.84
CA ALA A 95 -14.84 -11.84 1.81
C ALA A 95 -14.50 -11.26 3.19
N TRP A 96 -15.18 -11.77 4.22
CA TRP A 96 -14.93 -11.42 5.63
C TRP A 96 -13.53 -11.88 6.09
N ALA A 97 -13.19 -13.15 5.85
CA ALA A 97 -11.89 -13.71 6.19
C ALA A 97 -10.75 -12.95 5.50
N ARG A 98 -10.92 -12.59 4.22
CA ARG A 98 -9.94 -11.79 3.48
C ARG A 98 -9.77 -10.40 4.07
N THR A 99 -10.86 -9.72 4.42
CA THR A 99 -10.82 -8.39 5.05
C THR A 99 -10.11 -8.45 6.39
N LEU A 100 -10.41 -9.45 7.22
CA LEU A 100 -9.73 -9.65 8.50
C LEU A 100 -8.23 -9.88 8.31
N ALA A 101 -7.85 -10.71 7.35
CA ALA A 101 -6.45 -10.96 7.02
C ALA A 101 -5.72 -9.67 6.59
N TYR A 102 -6.37 -8.79 5.82
CA TYR A 102 -5.80 -7.50 5.46
C TYR A 102 -5.65 -6.58 6.67
N ILE A 103 -6.65 -6.49 7.55
CA ILE A 103 -6.57 -5.68 8.78
C ILE A 103 -5.41 -6.16 9.65
N VAL A 104 -5.30 -7.47 9.90
CA VAL A 104 -4.21 -8.06 10.69
C VAL A 104 -2.85 -7.79 10.04
N GLY A 105 -2.74 -7.95 8.72
CA GLY A 105 -1.54 -7.63 7.97
C GLY A 105 -1.13 -6.16 8.10
N CYS A 106 -2.09 -5.22 7.96
CA CYS A 106 -1.85 -3.80 8.16
C CYS A 106 -1.37 -3.47 9.57
N VAL A 107 -1.94 -4.09 10.61
CA VAL A 107 -1.50 -3.92 12.00
C VAL A 107 -0.08 -4.43 12.20
N LEU A 108 0.29 -5.55 11.58
CA LEU A 108 1.67 -6.07 11.62
C LEU A 108 2.66 -5.14 10.90
N PHE A 109 2.31 -4.63 9.71
CA PHE A 109 3.11 -3.65 8.99
C PHE A 109 3.31 -2.36 9.79
N TRP A 110 2.23 -1.85 10.38
CA TRP A 110 2.30 -0.70 11.27
C TRP A 110 3.19 -1.00 12.47
N ALA A 111 3.02 -2.13 13.14
CA ALA A 111 3.82 -2.51 14.30
C ALA A 111 5.30 -2.63 13.93
N TYR A 112 5.62 -3.19 12.78
CA TYR A 112 6.98 -3.21 12.26
C TYR A 112 7.54 -1.77 12.08
N LEU A 113 6.86 -0.93 11.29
CA LEU A 113 7.32 0.44 10.98
C LEU A 113 7.32 1.39 12.19
N ALA A 114 6.51 1.12 13.21
CA ALA A 114 6.46 1.93 14.43
C ALA A 114 7.68 1.72 15.34
N GLY A 115 8.46 0.65 15.12
CA GLY A 115 9.58 0.28 16.02
C GLY A 115 10.94 0.57 15.44
N ASP A 116 10.99 0.90 14.16
CA ASP A 116 12.20 1.12 13.42
C ASP A 116 12.05 2.40 12.60
N ALA A 117 12.63 3.49 13.13
CA ALA A 117 12.57 4.81 12.51
C ALA A 117 13.24 4.84 11.13
N ARG A 118 14.27 4.00 10.91
CA ARG A 118 14.95 3.87 9.62
C ARG A 118 14.02 3.18 8.62
N ALA A 119 13.41 2.05 9.00
CA ALA A 119 12.43 1.36 8.17
C ALA A 119 11.24 2.27 7.82
N ASN A 120 10.72 3.03 8.78
CA ASN A 120 9.65 4.01 8.54
C ASN A 120 10.05 5.06 7.50
N THR A 121 11.25 5.63 7.66
CA THR A 121 11.77 6.65 6.74
C THR A 121 11.98 6.08 5.33
N LEU A 122 12.55 4.87 5.22
CA LEU A 122 12.73 4.18 3.94
C LEU A 122 11.39 3.87 3.26
N CYS A 123 10.42 3.35 4.02
CA CYS A 123 9.07 3.07 3.53
C CYS A 123 8.40 4.33 2.97
N ARG A 124 8.50 5.47 3.67
CA ARG A 124 7.94 6.74 3.17
C ARG A 124 8.65 7.23 1.92
N ARG A 125 9.99 7.21 1.91
CA ARG A 125 10.77 7.67 0.76
C ARG A 125 10.49 6.85 -0.50
N THR A 126 10.42 5.53 -0.35
CA THR A 126 10.12 4.60 -1.44
C THR A 126 8.67 4.70 -1.90
N PHE A 127 7.74 4.93 -0.98
CA PHE A 127 6.35 5.27 -1.32
C PHE A 127 6.25 6.55 -2.15
N ILE A 128 6.89 7.64 -1.71
CA ILE A 128 6.87 8.91 -2.45
C ILE A 128 7.52 8.73 -3.83
N LEU A 129 8.70 8.10 -3.91
CA LEU A 129 9.39 7.83 -5.18
C LEU A 129 8.55 6.96 -6.09
N GLY A 130 7.96 5.89 -5.57
CA GLY A 130 7.11 5.00 -6.32
C GLY A 130 5.88 5.72 -6.86
N CYS A 131 5.18 6.51 -6.05
CA CYS A 131 4.04 7.30 -6.50
C CYS A 131 4.45 8.34 -7.55
N ALA A 132 5.57 9.03 -7.37
CA ALA A 132 6.09 9.98 -8.35
C ALA A 132 6.43 9.29 -9.69
N ALA A 133 7.15 8.17 -9.64
CA ALA A 133 7.52 7.38 -10.81
C ALA A 133 6.29 6.79 -11.52
N GLY A 134 5.36 6.19 -10.77
CA GLY A 134 4.11 5.65 -11.31
C GLY A 134 3.28 6.74 -11.97
N THR A 135 3.17 7.92 -11.34
CA THR A 135 2.47 9.08 -11.92
C THR A 135 3.15 9.58 -13.19
N ALA A 136 4.48 9.69 -13.20
CA ALA A 136 5.24 10.07 -14.38
C ALA A 136 5.05 9.09 -15.54
N LEU A 137 5.06 7.77 -15.25
CA LEU A 137 4.79 6.72 -16.24
C LEU A 137 3.38 6.82 -16.83
N VAL A 138 2.39 7.15 -15.98
CA VAL A 138 1.02 7.39 -16.44
C VAL A 138 0.95 8.60 -17.35
N ILE A 139 1.47 9.74 -16.91
CA ILE A 139 1.44 10.98 -17.70
C ILE A 139 2.16 10.77 -19.03
N SER A 140 3.33 10.11 -19.05
CA SER A 140 4.04 9.82 -20.29
C SER A 140 3.22 8.95 -21.24
N ALA A 141 2.49 7.96 -20.71
CA ALA A 141 1.62 7.12 -21.53
C ALA A 141 0.44 7.90 -22.12
N GLN A 142 -0.12 8.86 -21.38
CA GLN A 142 -1.19 9.74 -21.88
C GLN A 142 -0.69 10.71 -22.96
N LEU A 143 0.59 11.11 -22.90
CA LEU A 143 1.26 11.91 -23.92
C LEU A 143 1.71 11.08 -25.16
N GLY A 144 1.36 9.79 -25.23
CA GLY A 144 1.67 8.92 -26.37
C GLY A 144 2.93 8.06 -26.21
N LEU A 145 3.73 8.26 -25.17
CA LEU A 145 4.88 7.40 -24.83
C LEU A 145 4.39 6.17 -24.05
N THR A 146 3.78 5.23 -24.76
CA THR A 146 3.13 4.04 -24.14
C THR A 146 4.10 2.90 -23.82
N LEU A 147 5.29 2.85 -24.44
CA LEU A 147 6.28 1.78 -24.26
C LEU A 147 6.69 1.54 -22.79
N PRO A 148 6.99 2.57 -21.97
CA PRO A 148 7.34 2.36 -20.56
C PRO A 148 6.19 1.72 -19.77
N LEU A 149 4.95 2.16 -19.98
CA LEU A 149 3.78 1.59 -19.30
C LEU A 149 3.49 0.17 -19.78
N GLN A 150 3.66 -0.11 -21.07
CA GLN A 150 3.56 -1.44 -21.66
C GLN A 150 4.58 -2.42 -21.03
N ALA A 151 5.84 -2.00 -20.89
CA ALA A 151 6.88 -2.81 -20.27
C ALA A 151 6.55 -3.14 -18.80
N VAL A 152 6.12 -2.14 -18.03
CA VAL A 152 5.75 -2.30 -16.61
C VAL A 152 4.51 -3.18 -16.43
N ARG A 153 3.62 -3.23 -17.42
CA ARG A 153 2.43 -4.11 -17.45
C ARG A 153 2.65 -5.41 -18.21
N ASN A 154 3.87 -5.68 -18.68
CA ASN A 154 4.21 -6.84 -19.49
C ASN A 154 3.24 -7.05 -20.69
N THR A 155 2.85 -5.96 -21.34
CA THR A 155 1.92 -5.96 -22.48
C THR A 155 2.65 -5.46 -23.72
N PHE A 156 3.27 -6.38 -24.46
CA PHE A 156 4.01 -6.04 -25.68
C PHE A 156 3.14 -6.37 -26.89
N GLY A 157 2.47 -5.35 -27.43
CA GLY A 157 1.55 -5.49 -28.56
C GLY A 157 0.93 -4.17 -28.97
N ALA A 158 0.18 -4.17 -30.08
CA ALA A 158 -0.54 -2.98 -30.51
C ALA A 158 -1.61 -2.61 -29.47
N VAL A 159 -1.43 -1.47 -28.80
CA VAL A 159 -2.40 -0.93 -27.85
C VAL A 159 -3.20 0.19 -28.50
N SER A 160 -4.51 0.18 -28.31
CA SER A 160 -5.38 1.29 -28.74
C SER A 160 -5.04 2.57 -27.94
N GLY A 161 -5.29 3.75 -28.51
CA GLY A 161 -5.09 5.02 -27.80
C GLY A 161 -5.84 5.12 -26.46
N ALA A 162 -6.99 4.45 -26.33
CA ALA A 162 -7.79 4.41 -25.10
C ALA A 162 -7.31 3.37 -24.05
N TRP A 163 -6.32 2.55 -24.38
CA TRP A 163 -5.86 1.46 -23.52
C TRP A 163 -5.28 1.99 -22.20
N ALA A 164 -4.49 3.06 -22.26
CA ALA A 164 -3.88 3.66 -21.07
C ALA A 164 -4.97 4.10 -20.07
N ALA A 165 -5.99 4.82 -20.52
CA ALA A 165 -7.08 5.27 -19.67
C ALA A 165 -7.84 4.10 -18.98
N ALA A 166 -8.11 3.01 -19.72
CA ALA A 166 -8.78 1.83 -19.16
C ALA A 166 -7.89 1.04 -18.20
N ALA A 167 -6.63 0.84 -18.57
CA ALA A 167 -5.62 0.13 -17.79
C ALA A 167 -5.36 0.80 -16.44
N LEU A 168 -5.49 2.13 -16.40
CA LEU A 168 -5.13 2.95 -15.24
C LEU A 168 -6.27 3.22 -14.27
N LYS A 169 -7.50 2.81 -14.54
CA LYS A 169 -8.63 2.98 -13.60
C LYS A 169 -8.35 2.42 -12.21
N ALA A 170 -7.73 1.23 -12.16
CA ALA A 170 -7.39 0.59 -10.89
C ALA A 170 -6.24 1.30 -10.16
N TYR A 171 -5.28 1.86 -10.93
CA TYR A 171 -4.20 2.69 -10.37
C TYR A 171 -4.74 4.02 -9.83
N ALA A 172 -5.63 4.70 -10.57
CA ALA A 172 -6.28 5.92 -10.12
C ALA A 172 -7.07 5.72 -8.81
N ALA A 173 -7.79 4.60 -8.68
CA ALA A 173 -8.49 4.26 -7.44
C ALA A 173 -7.53 3.95 -6.27
N SER A 174 -6.36 3.36 -6.52
CA SER A 174 -5.35 3.23 -5.45
C SER A 174 -4.71 4.58 -5.09
N MET A 175 -4.55 5.47 -6.07
CA MET A 175 -3.96 6.78 -5.86
C MET A 175 -4.89 7.72 -5.10
N SER A 176 -6.22 7.60 -5.21
CA SER A 176 -7.14 8.40 -4.40
C SER A 176 -6.97 8.13 -2.91
N CYS A 177 -6.75 6.86 -2.54
CA CYS A 177 -6.41 6.48 -1.17
C CYS A 177 -4.99 6.94 -0.76
N ALA A 178 -4.07 7.09 -1.73
CA ALA A 178 -2.70 7.50 -1.50
C ALA A 178 -2.52 9.02 -1.36
N VAL A 179 -3.40 9.83 -1.97
CA VAL A 179 -3.30 11.30 -1.96
C VAL A 179 -3.27 11.88 -0.54
N PRO A 180 -4.18 11.53 0.39
CA PRO A 180 -4.10 12.02 1.76
C PRO A 180 -2.78 11.67 2.45
N VAL A 181 -2.25 10.47 2.18
CA VAL A 181 -0.97 10.01 2.71
C VAL A 181 0.20 10.79 2.12
N LEU A 182 0.16 11.12 0.82
CA LEU A 182 1.18 11.95 0.16
C LEU A 182 1.16 13.39 0.68
N ILE A 183 -0.02 13.97 0.89
CA ILE A 183 -0.16 15.31 1.52
C ILE A 183 0.42 15.29 2.93
N TRP A 184 0.07 14.28 3.72
CA TRP A 184 0.61 14.11 5.07
C TRP A 184 2.14 13.93 5.04
N CYS A 185 2.67 13.14 4.11
CA CYS A 185 4.10 12.98 3.88
C CYS A 185 4.77 14.30 3.47
N ALA A 186 4.12 15.14 2.67
CA ALA A 186 4.62 16.46 2.32
C ALA A 186 4.72 17.37 3.55
N TRP A 187 3.72 17.37 4.43
CA TRP A 187 3.75 18.15 5.67
C TRP A 187 4.80 17.68 6.68
N HIS A 188 5.05 16.37 6.75
CA HIS A 188 5.96 15.80 7.75
C HIS A 188 7.39 15.54 7.24
N SER A 189 7.66 15.74 5.95
CA SER A 189 9.00 15.57 5.38
C SER A 189 9.72 16.92 5.25
N ALA A 190 11.05 16.89 5.34
CA ALA A 190 11.89 18.07 5.13
C ALA A 190 12.55 18.09 3.73
N GLY A 191 12.86 19.30 3.25
CA GLY A 191 13.68 19.52 2.05
C GLY A 191 13.07 18.96 0.76
N LYS A 192 13.88 18.23 -0.02
CA LYS A 192 13.51 17.71 -1.35
C LYS A 192 12.32 16.73 -1.30
N TRP A 193 12.19 15.99 -0.20
CA TRP A 193 11.12 15.00 -0.01
C TRP A 193 9.74 15.63 0.15
N ARG A 194 9.67 16.82 0.76
CA ARG A 194 8.42 17.59 0.83
C ARG A 194 7.92 17.97 -0.55
N TRP A 195 8.82 18.52 -1.37
CA TRP A 195 8.49 18.92 -2.74
C TRP A 195 8.11 17.72 -3.60
N LEU A 196 8.86 16.63 -3.52
CA LEU A 196 8.56 15.39 -4.25
C LEU A 196 7.18 14.83 -3.87
N ALA A 197 6.84 14.81 -2.57
CA ALA A 197 5.54 14.35 -2.09
C ALA A 197 4.39 15.26 -2.55
N GLY A 198 4.58 16.58 -2.49
CA GLY A 198 3.61 17.55 -3.01
C GLY A 198 3.37 17.40 -4.51
N LEU A 199 4.45 17.26 -5.30
CA LEU A 199 4.36 17.03 -6.74
C LEU A 199 3.65 15.71 -7.06
N ALA A 200 3.99 14.64 -6.33
CA ALA A 200 3.34 13.33 -6.49
C ALA A 200 1.85 13.39 -6.14
N ALA A 201 1.46 14.10 -5.07
CA ALA A 201 0.05 14.29 -4.71
C ALA A 201 -0.71 15.06 -5.79
N PHE A 202 -0.12 16.14 -6.29
CA PHE A 202 -0.71 16.94 -7.37
C PHE A 202 -0.89 16.12 -8.65
N GLY A 203 0.17 15.43 -9.10
CA GLY A 203 0.12 14.60 -10.30
C GLY A 203 -0.86 13.42 -10.16
N ALA A 204 -0.96 12.82 -8.96
CA ALA A 204 -1.98 11.82 -8.66
C ALA A 204 -3.40 12.35 -8.84
N GLY A 205 -3.66 13.57 -8.34
CA GLY A 205 -4.94 14.26 -8.53
C GLY A 205 -5.28 14.49 -10.00
N ALA A 206 -4.30 14.94 -10.80
CA ALA A 206 -4.47 15.13 -12.23
C ALA A 206 -4.86 13.81 -12.94
N VAL A 207 -4.14 12.72 -12.64
CA VAL A 207 -4.43 11.38 -13.19
C VAL A 207 -5.84 10.90 -12.80
N ILE A 208 -6.28 11.17 -11.58
CA ILE A 208 -7.62 10.78 -11.10
C ILE A 208 -8.73 11.51 -11.86
N ILE A 209 -8.56 12.83 -12.06
CA ILE A 209 -9.53 13.65 -12.80
C ILE A 209 -9.61 13.20 -14.26
N GLU A 210 -8.45 12.98 -14.90
CA GLU A 210 -8.36 12.62 -16.31
C GLU A 210 -8.90 11.21 -16.60
N THR A 211 -8.72 10.27 -15.68
CA THR A 211 -9.27 8.91 -15.82
C THR A 211 -10.79 8.83 -15.59
N ALA A 212 -11.44 9.94 -15.20
CA ALA A 212 -12.89 10.07 -14.98
C ALA A 212 -13.49 8.91 -14.15
N ASN A 213 -12.70 8.32 -13.24
CA ASN A 213 -13.13 7.18 -12.48
C ASN A 213 -13.95 7.65 -11.27
N LYS A 214 -15.27 7.46 -11.33
CA LYS A 214 -16.22 7.82 -10.26
C LYS A 214 -15.79 7.28 -8.89
N ALA A 215 -15.21 6.07 -8.84
CA ALA A 215 -14.73 5.47 -7.59
C ALA A 215 -13.47 6.17 -7.05
N ALA A 216 -12.59 6.67 -7.93
CA ALA A 216 -11.40 7.41 -7.52
C ALA A 216 -11.76 8.83 -7.05
N ILE A 217 -12.75 9.47 -7.69
CA ILE A 217 -13.28 10.77 -7.24
C ILE A 217 -13.94 10.64 -5.86
N ALA A 218 -14.73 9.58 -5.66
CA ALA A 218 -15.33 9.30 -4.34
C ALA A 218 -14.27 9.04 -3.25
N GLY A 219 -13.11 8.47 -3.60
CA GLY A 219 -12.01 8.26 -2.66
C GLY A 219 -11.19 9.51 -2.31
N LEU A 220 -11.42 10.64 -3.00
CA LEU A 220 -10.81 11.93 -2.65
C LEU A 220 -11.67 12.77 -1.69
N LEU A 221 -12.96 12.45 -1.57
CA LEU A 221 -13.93 13.09 -0.68
C LEU A 221 -13.98 12.37 0.67
#